data_AF-A0A8H2XZI3-F1
#
_entry.id   AF-A0A8H2XZI3-F1
#
_cell.length_a   1.000
_cell.length_b   1.000
_cell.length_c   1.000
_cell.angle_alpha   90.00
_cell.angle_beta   90.00
_cell.angle_gamma   90.00
#
_symmetry.space_group_name_H-M   'P 1'
#
loop_
_entity.id
_entity.type
_entity.pdbx_description
1 polymer ?
#
loop_
_entity_poly.entity_id
_entity_poly.type
_entity_poly.pdbx_seq_one_letter_code
_entity_poly.pdbx_strand_id
1 'polypeptide(L)'
;MLSHPFPSYSPVGWYSRAKPFPYELPYEILENNLVFGISIHSMVTQGPAIALFRPNIAVDVRGRVLILKQVDWDAITEIAGATTNLPRARMRNTWSMNPGYFCIPYQIIHIPTLDGNRVINIEGWVGESSELSIPVGNITHLPDSLQLLLKYSSEAWANFYGGERNKVVLADTKKMLRYESEDDGSLDDLD
;
A
#
# COMPACT_ATOMS: atom_id res chain seq x y z
N MET A 1 -14.35 -2.57 21.36
CA MET A 1 -13.28 -3.39 20.76
C MET A 1 -13.93 -4.41 19.86
N LEU A 2 -13.83 -4.26 18.54
CA LEU A 2 -14.26 -5.28 17.59
C LEU A 2 -13.01 -5.99 17.09
N SER A 3 -12.50 -6.92 17.88
CA SER A 3 -11.48 -7.87 17.47
C SER A 3 -12.13 -8.83 16.48
N HIS A 4 -12.13 -8.48 15.19
CA HIS A 4 -12.28 -9.50 14.17
C HIS A 4 -11.03 -10.40 14.29
N PRO A 5 -11.18 -11.73 14.40
CA PRO A 5 -10.02 -12.60 14.32
C PRO A 5 -9.37 -12.37 12.96
N PHE A 6 -8.15 -11.83 12.97
CA PHE A 6 -7.27 -11.78 11.80
C PHE A 6 -7.15 -13.17 11.17
N PRO A 7 -6.82 -13.27 9.88
CA PRO A 7 -6.91 -14.52 9.14
C PRO A 7 -6.26 -15.67 9.91
N SER A 8 -6.90 -16.83 9.93
CA SER A 8 -6.35 -18.05 10.54
C SER A 8 -5.02 -18.49 9.91
N TYR A 9 -4.69 -17.91 8.74
CA TYR A 9 -3.47 -18.10 7.99
C TYR A 9 -2.61 -16.84 7.96
N SER A 10 -1.31 -16.99 8.19
CA SER A 10 -0.34 -15.90 8.11
C SER A 10 0.32 -15.90 6.72
N PRO A 11 0.18 -14.83 5.91
CA PRO A 11 0.82 -14.72 4.60
C PRO A 11 2.32 -14.34 4.70
N VAL A 12 2.97 -14.49 5.86
CA VAL A 12 4.43 -14.29 5.98
C VAL A 12 5.16 -15.15 4.95
N GLY A 13 6.07 -14.54 4.21
CA GLY A 13 6.83 -15.21 3.15
C GLY A 13 6.02 -15.44 1.87
N TRP A 14 4.89 -14.76 1.68
CA TRP A 14 4.11 -14.84 0.44
C TRP A 14 4.98 -14.51 -0.76
N TYR A 15 5.91 -13.55 -0.60
CA TYR A 15 6.72 -13.05 -1.68
C TYR A 15 7.66 -14.12 -2.26
N SER A 16 8.27 -14.93 -1.40
CA SER A 16 9.15 -16.04 -1.82
C SER A 16 8.37 -17.23 -2.40
N ARG A 17 7.07 -17.34 -2.07
CA ARG A 17 6.17 -18.37 -2.63
C ARG A 17 5.51 -17.95 -3.93
N ALA A 18 5.51 -16.66 -4.25
CA ALA A 18 4.91 -16.12 -5.45
C ALA A 18 5.67 -16.57 -6.70
N LYS A 19 4.95 -16.77 -7.80
CA LYS A 19 5.54 -17.18 -9.08
C LYS A 19 5.60 -15.98 -10.03
N PRO A 20 6.67 -15.81 -10.82
CA PRO A 20 6.65 -14.84 -11.91
C PRO A 20 5.48 -15.08 -12.86
N PHE A 21 4.87 -14.00 -13.34
CA PHE A 21 3.85 -14.09 -14.38
C PHE A 21 4.46 -14.67 -15.67
N PRO A 22 3.85 -15.70 -16.28
CA PRO A 22 4.53 -16.55 -17.27
C PRO A 22 4.59 -15.98 -18.69
N TYR A 23 4.08 -14.78 -18.96
CA TYR A 23 3.94 -14.25 -20.31
C TYR A 23 4.92 -13.12 -20.61
N GLU A 24 5.41 -13.10 -21.86
CA GLU A 24 6.27 -12.04 -22.43
C GLU A 24 5.46 -10.80 -22.85
N LEU A 25 4.14 -10.92 -22.98
CA LEU A 25 3.24 -9.79 -23.27
C LEU A 25 2.92 -9.00 -22.00
N PRO A 26 2.77 -7.67 -22.09
CA PRO A 26 2.55 -6.85 -20.91
C PRO A 26 1.25 -7.29 -20.24
N TYR A 27 1.35 -7.66 -18.96
CA TYR A 27 0.18 -7.79 -18.11
C TYR A 27 -0.59 -6.47 -18.15
N GLU A 28 -1.81 -6.52 -18.67
CA GLU A 28 -2.64 -5.33 -18.77
C GLU A 28 -3.18 -4.96 -17.40
N ILE A 29 -2.78 -3.79 -16.91
CA ILE A 29 -3.23 -3.27 -15.63
C ILE A 29 -4.58 -2.59 -15.85
N LEU A 30 -5.64 -3.23 -15.37
CA LEU A 30 -7.01 -2.72 -15.47
C LEU A 30 -7.47 -2.14 -14.13
N GLU A 31 -8.09 -0.96 -14.18
CA GLU A 31 -8.58 -0.24 -12.99
C GLU A 31 -9.60 -1.07 -12.20
N ASN A 32 -10.50 -1.77 -12.90
CA ASN A 32 -11.52 -2.64 -12.29
C ASN A 32 -10.96 -3.90 -11.60
N ASN A 33 -9.68 -4.21 -11.83
CA ASN A 33 -9.00 -5.33 -11.21
C ASN A 33 -8.23 -4.94 -9.96
N LEU A 34 -8.00 -3.64 -9.69
CA LEU A 34 -7.29 -3.21 -8.49
C LEU A 34 -8.05 -3.65 -7.23
N VAL A 35 -7.34 -4.26 -6.29
CA VAL A 35 -7.88 -4.69 -4.99
C VAL A 35 -7.33 -3.82 -3.87
N PHE A 36 -6.02 -3.59 -3.86
CA PHE A 36 -5.42 -2.49 -3.11
C PHE A 36 -4.03 -2.18 -3.68
N GLY A 37 -3.46 -1.05 -3.30
CA GLY A 37 -2.02 -0.87 -3.41
C GLY A 37 -1.49 0.11 -2.39
N ILE A 38 -0.17 0.12 -2.29
CA ILE A 38 0.57 0.98 -1.38
C ILE A 38 1.62 1.72 -2.21
N SER A 39 1.67 3.04 -2.07
CA SER A 39 2.82 3.83 -2.51
C SER A 39 3.66 4.27 -1.32
N ILE A 40 4.94 4.52 -1.57
CA ILE A 40 5.86 5.13 -0.60
C ILE A 40 6.29 6.49 -1.13
N HIS A 41 6.37 7.45 -0.23
CA HIS A 41 6.85 8.80 -0.44
C HIS A 41 7.93 9.11 0.59
N SER A 42 9.15 9.34 0.13
CA SER A 42 10.27 9.76 0.97
C SER A 42 11.17 10.71 0.18
N MET A 43 12.18 11.28 0.85
CA MET A 43 13.16 12.14 0.18
C MET A 43 13.98 11.42 -0.91
N VAL A 44 14.07 10.09 -0.86
CA VAL A 44 14.91 9.30 -1.76
C VAL A 44 14.12 8.46 -2.76
N THR A 45 12.84 8.22 -2.50
CA THR A 45 12.02 7.37 -3.36
C THR A 45 10.55 7.74 -3.33
N GLN A 46 9.92 7.64 -4.50
CA GLN A 46 8.50 7.84 -4.67
C GLN A 46 7.94 6.84 -5.66
N GLY A 47 6.82 6.21 -5.32
CA GLY A 47 6.08 5.37 -6.26
C GLY A 47 5.44 4.13 -5.62
N PRO A 48 4.91 3.22 -6.45
CA PRO A 48 4.30 1.98 -5.97
C PRO A 48 5.30 1.12 -5.20
N ALA A 49 4.91 0.67 -4.01
CA ALA A 49 5.59 -0.36 -3.23
C ALA A 49 5.04 -1.75 -3.55
N ILE A 50 3.72 -1.87 -3.59
CA ILE A 50 2.99 -3.07 -3.97
C ILE A 50 1.62 -2.68 -4.50
N ALA A 51 1.09 -3.42 -5.47
CA ALA A 51 -0.31 -3.37 -5.83
C ALA A 51 -0.84 -4.79 -6.09
N LEU A 52 -2.05 -5.07 -5.61
CA LEU A 52 -2.76 -6.32 -5.84
C LEU A 52 -3.89 -6.13 -6.87
N PHE A 53 -3.95 -7.03 -7.84
CA PHE A 53 -4.93 -7.06 -8.90
C PHE A 53 -5.59 -8.44 -9.01
N ARG A 54 -6.90 -8.47 -9.31
CA ARG A 54 -7.60 -9.72 -9.61
C ARG A 54 -6.96 -10.43 -10.82
N PRO A 55 -6.99 -11.79 -10.86
CA PRO A 55 -7.58 -12.68 -9.85
C PRO A 55 -6.70 -12.91 -8.61
N ASN A 56 -5.37 -12.92 -8.75
CA ASN A 56 -4.41 -13.16 -7.67
C ASN A 56 -3.00 -12.64 -8.02
N ILE A 57 -2.94 -11.44 -8.56
CA ILE A 57 -1.73 -10.84 -9.13
C ILE A 57 -1.19 -9.78 -8.18
N ALA A 58 0.12 -9.79 -7.94
CA ALA A 58 0.82 -8.66 -7.34
C ALA A 58 1.77 -8.00 -8.34
N VAL A 59 1.87 -6.68 -8.26
CA VAL A 59 2.94 -5.90 -8.84
C VAL A 59 3.82 -5.42 -7.70
N ASP A 60 5.12 -5.74 -7.75
CA ASP A 60 6.07 -5.30 -6.74
C ASP A 60 6.69 -3.93 -7.05
N VAL A 61 7.55 -3.44 -6.15
CA VAL A 61 8.25 -2.14 -6.24
C VAL A 61 9.13 -1.98 -7.51
N ARG A 62 9.44 -3.08 -8.19
CA ARG A 62 10.22 -3.10 -9.45
C ARG A 62 9.35 -3.29 -10.69
N GLY A 63 8.05 -3.43 -10.53
CA GLY A 63 7.12 -3.71 -11.62
C GLY A 63 7.15 -5.17 -12.06
N ARG A 64 7.65 -6.09 -11.23
CA ARG A 64 7.50 -7.52 -11.50
C ARG A 64 6.07 -7.92 -11.22
N VAL A 65 5.47 -8.61 -12.18
CA VAL A 65 4.14 -9.18 -12.06
C VAL A 65 4.29 -10.59 -11.50
N LEU A 66 3.62 -10.83 -10.38
CA LEU A 66 3.72 -12.04 -9.59
C LEU A 66 2.34 -12.65 -9.42
N ILE A 67 2.26 -13.97 -9.49
CA ILE A 67 1.06 -14.75 -9.19
C ILE A 67 1.18 -15.26 -7.75
N LEU A 68 0.25 -14.85 -6.89
CA LEU A 68 0.20 -15.28 -5.51
C LEU A 68 -0.48 -16.65 -5.40
N LYS A 69 -0.12 -17.43 -4.39
CA LYS A 69 -0.96 -18.56 -4.00
C LYS A 69 -2.30 -18.02 -3.50
N GLN A 70 -3.39 -18.74 -3.78
CA GLN A 70 -4.72 -18.29 -3.39
C GLN A 70 -4.82 -18.01 -1.88
N VAL A 71 -4.23 -18.86 -1.04
CA VAL A 71 -4.22 -18.67 0.42
C VAL A 71 -3.50 -17.39 0.88
N ASP A 72 -2.42 -17.00 0.18
CA ASP A 72 -1.68 -15.77 0.46
C ASP A 72 -2.51 -14.55 0.02
N TRP A 73 -3.12 -14.65 -1.16
CA TRP A 73 -4.00 -13.64 -1.70
C TRP A 73 -5.21 -13.38 -0.81
N ASP A 74 -5.93 -14.42 -0.40
CA ASP A 74 -7.12 -14.30 0.46
C ASP A 74 -6.77 -13.63 1.78
N ALA A 75 -5.67 -14.05 2.44
CA ALA A 75 -5.26 -13.48 3.71
C ALA A 75 -4.85 -11.99 3.59
N ILE A 76 -4.11 -11.60 2.55
CA ILE A 76 -3.71 -10.20 2.38
C ILE A 76 -4.93 -9.33 2.01
N THR A 77 -5.82 -9.82 1.14
CA THR A 77 -7.02 -9.06 0.73
C THR A 77 -8.04 -8.94 1.85
N GLU A 78 -8.18 -9.94 2.72
CA GLU A 78 -8.98 -9.86 3.95
C GLU A 78 -8.46 -8.76 4.88
N ILE A 79 -7.14 -8.70 5.10
CA ILE A 79 -6.52 -7.65 5.93
C ILE A 79 -6.73 -6.28 5.31
N ALA A 80 -6.53 -6.13 3.99
CA ALA A 80 -6.79 -4.89 3.28
C ALA A 80 -8.26 -4.45 3.44
N GLY A 81 -9.21 -5.38 3.29
CA GLY A 81 -10.63 -5.14 3.53
C GLY A 81 -10.94 -4.69 4.97
N ALA A 82 -10.28 -5.27 5.98
CA ALA A 82 -10.47 -4.85 7.36
C ALA A 82 -10.11 -3.37 7.59
N THR A 83 -9.17 -2.81 6.83
CA THR A 83 -8.78 -1.40 6.95
C THR A 83 -9.86 -0.42 6.48
N THR A 84 -10.81 -0.84 5.63
CA THR A 84 -11.88 0.04 5.15
C THR A 84 -12.89 0.38 6.24
N ASN A 85 -12.97 -0.46 7.27
CA ASN A 85 -13.83 -0.28 8.44
C ASN A 85 -13.22 0.62 9.51
N LEU A 86 -11.97 1.05 9.34
CA LEU A 86 -11.32 1.94 10.29
C LEU A 86 -11.93 3.35 10.23
N PRO A 87 -11.98 4.08 11.37
CA PRO A 87 -12.36 5.48 11.36
C PRO A 87 -11.43 6.29 10.46
N ARG A 88 -11.95 7.41 9.93
CA ARG A 88 -11.09 8.38 9.24
C ARG A 88 -10.25 9.13 10.27
N ALA A 89 -8.95 9.12 10.10
CA ALA A 89 -8.04 9.98 10.84
C ALA A 89 -8.20 11.45 10.41
N ARG A 90 -7.53 12.35 11.14
CA ARG A 90 -7.52 13.78 10.80
C ARG A 90 -6.74 14.04 9.50
N MET A 91 -6.89 15.24 8.95
CA MET A 91 -6.14 15.82 7.82
C MET A 91 -5.69 14.79 6.76
N ARG A 92 -6.44 14.67 5.66
CA ARG A 92 -6.17 13.68 4.58
C ARG A 92 -6.15 12.22 5.06
N ASN A 93 -6.83 11.90 6.17
CA ASN A 93 -6.90 10.55 6.72
C ASN A 93 -5.52 9.97 7.06
N THR A 94 -4.70 10.77 7.75
CA THR A 94 -3.32 10.43 8.13
C THR A 94 -3.23 9.87 9.55
N TRP A 95 -2.64 8.68 9.65
CA TRP A 95 -2.24 8.02 10.89
C TRP A 95 -0.77 8.32 11.13
N SER A 96 -0.50 9.36 11.92
CA SER A 96 0.86 9.79 12.23
C SER A 96 1.39 9.02 13.44
N MET A 97 2.53 8.36 13.24
CA MET A 97 3.29 7.73 14.31
C MET A 97 4.02 8.81 15.13
N ASN A 98 4.51 8.45 16.31
CA ASN A 98 5.50 9.27 17.03
C ASN A 98 6.92 8.75 16.74
N PRO A 99 7.60 9.24 15.67
CA PRO A 99 8.86 8.65 15.23
C PRO A 99 10.06 9.06 16.10
N GLY A 100 9.98 10.12 16.93
CA GLY A 100 11.15 10.68 17.63
C GLY A 100 12.19 11.36 16.73
N TYR A 101 12.02 11.34 15.40
CA TYR A 101 12.94 11.92 14.40
C TYR A 101 12.17 12.56 13.22
N PHE A 102 12.83 13.44 12.46
CA PHE A 102 12.27 14.09 11.26
C PHE A 102 12.60 13.33 9.96
N CYS A 103 11.99 13.75 8.84
CA CYS A 103 12.25 13.23 7.48
C CYS A 103 11.90 11.75 7.27
N ILE A 104 10.81 11.31 7.89
CA ILE A 104 10.30 9.94 7.82
C ILE A 104 9.48 9.68 6.55
N PRO A 105 9.47 8.44 6.04
CA PRO A 105 8.65 8.09 4.88
C PRO A 105 7.16 8.12 5.22
N TYR A 106 6.36 8.37 4.18
CA TYR A 106 4.92 8.21 4.17
C TYR A 106 4.57 7.00 3.34
N GLN A 107 3.63 6.20 3.82
CA GLN A 107 3.00 5.14 3.07
C GLN A 107 1.54 5.50 2.81
N ILE A 108 1.10 5.43 1.55
CA ILE A 108 -0.28 5.72 1.17
C ILE A 108 -0.92 4.43 0.70
N ILE A 109 -1.99 4.02 1.39
CA ILE A 109 -2.75 2.81 1.09
C ILE A 109 -3.99 3.23 0.30
N HIS A 110 -4.18 2.63 -0.88
CA HIS A 110 -5.31 2.86 -1.78
C HIS A 110 -6.14 1.57 -1.87
N ILE A 111 -7.42 1.65 -1.50
CA ILE A 111 -8.34 0.51 -1.54
C ILE A 111 -9.62 0.96 -2.26
N PRO A 112 -9.90 0.43 -3.46
CA PRO A 112 -11.18 0.63 -4.13
C PRO A 112 -12.35 0.13 -3.26
N THR A 113 -13.37 0.97 -3.13
CA THR A 113 -14.64 0.66 -2.47
C THR A 113 -15.79 0.96 -3.42
N LEU A 114 -17.02 0.54 -3.06
CA LEU A 114 -18.22 0.86 -3.86
C LEU A 114 -18.45 2.37 -3.99
N ASP A 115 -18.05 3.14 -2.98
CA ASP A 115 -18.25 4.59 -2.90
C ASP A 115 -17.05 5.41 -3.42
N GLY A 116 -16.04 4.77 -4.02
CA GLY A 116 -14.85 5.44 -4.56
C GLY A 116 -13.54 4.78 -4.10
N ASN A 117 -12.52 5.58 -3.80
CA ASN A 117 -11.23 5.07 -3.31
C ASN A 117 -11.03 5.45 -1.84
N ARG A 118 -10.80 4.45 -0.98
CA ARG A 118 -10.37 4.69 0.40
C ARG A 118 -8.86 4.90 0.40
N VAL A 119 -8.44 6.14 0.67
CA VAL A 119 -7.03 6.51 0.80
C VAL A 119 -6.69 6.68 2.28
N ILE A 120 -5.69 5.94 2.77
CA ILE A 120 -5.20 6.00 4.15
C ILE A 120 -3.72 6.37 4.10
N ASN A 121 -3.35 7.46 4.76
CA ASN A 121 -1.96 7.89 4.88
C ASN A 121 -1.39 7.37 6.19
N ILE A 122 -0.18 6.82 6.16
CA ILE A 122 0.58 6.43 7.35
C ILE A 122 1.91 7.15 7.29
N GLU A 123 2.24 7.85 8.37
CA GLU A 123 3.44 8.67 8.46
C GLU A 123 4.32 8.12 9.57
N GLY A 124 5.54 7.70 9.24
CA GLY A 124 6.56 7.37 10.24
C GLY A 124 6.52 5.96 10.79
N TRP A 125 5.79 5.05 10.15
CA TRP A 125 5.82 3.65 10.56
C TRP A 125 7.11 2.97 10.07
N VAL A 126 7.91 2.51 11.03
CA VAL A 126 9.19 1.80 10.81
C VAL A 126 9.21 0.39 11.40
N GLY A 127 8.05 -0.12 11.84
CA GLY A 127 7.88 -1.52 12.26
C GLY A 127 8.05 -1.82 13.76
N GLU A 128 8.67 -0.93 14.54
CA GLU A 128 8.95 -1.17 15.96
C GLU A 128 7.91 -0.56 16.91
N SER A 129 7.43 0.65 16.60
CA SER A 129 6.41 1.34 17.40
C SER A 129 5.05 1.26 16.72
N SER A 130 4.00 1.10 17.54
CA SER A 130 2.62 1.25 17.13
C SER A 130 1.99 2.54 17.68
N GLU A 131 2.66 3.32 18.54
CA GLU A 131 2.06 4.48 19.19
C GLU A 131 1.82 5.64 18.20
N LEU A 132 0.59 6.16 18.21
CA LEU A 132 0.20 7.32 17.40
C LEU A 132 0.59 8.61 18.11
N SER A 133 1.15 9.57 17.38
CA SER A 133 1.39 10.92 17.92
C SER A 133 0.10 11.69 18.17
N ILE A 134 -0.96 11.37 17.43
CA ILE A 134 -2.31 11.91 17.60
C ILE A 134 -3.31 10.73 17.60
N PRO A 135 -4.09 10.53 18.67
CA PRO A 135 -5.12 9.51 18.69
C PRO A 135 -6.21 9.71 17.63
N VAL A 136 -6.73 8.62 17.07
CA VAL A 136 -7.88 8.62 16.15
C VAL A 136 -9.10 8.13 16.92
N GLY A 137 -9.90 9.07 17.42
CA GLY A 137 -10.96 8.75 18.38
C GLY A 137 -10.36 8.17 19.66
N ASN A 138 -10.71 6.92 19.99
CA ASN A 138 -10.17 6.20 21.15
C ASN A 138 -8.96 5.30 20.80
N ILE A 139 -8.47 5.38 19.56
CA ILE A 139 -7.36 4.54 19.09
C ILE A 139 -6.05 5.31 19.30
N THR A 140 -5.19 4.79 20.17
CA THR A 140 -3.87 5.37 20.50
C THR A 140 -2.70 4.64 19.85
N HIS A 141 -2.95 3.47 19.28
CA HIS A 141 -1.96 2.66 18.58
C HIS A 141 -2.45 2.35 17.17
N LEU A 142 -1.52 2.26 16.21
CA LEU A 142 -1.81 1.91 14.84
C LEU A 142 -2.56 0.56 14.80
N PRO A 143 -3.76 0.49 14.21
CA PRO A 143 -4.53 -0.75 14.14
C PRO A 143 -3.72 -1.89 13.52
N ASP A 144 -3.88 -3.09 14.07
CA ASP A 144 -3.20 -4.31 13.61
C ASP A 144 -3.36 -4.55 12.10
N SER A 145 -4.52 -4.20 11.53
CA SER A 145 -4.76 -4.37 10.09
C SER A 145 -3.83 -3.49 9.24
N LEU A 146 -3.54 -2.26 9.70
CA LEU A 146 -2.59 -1.38 9.03
C LEU A 146 -1.15 -1.87 9.24
N GLN A 147 -0.81 -2.26 10.48
CA GLN A 147 0.52 -2.79 10.80
C GLN A 147 0.85 -4.04 9.97
N LEU A 148 -0.08 -5.01 9.90
CA LEU A 148 0.08 -6.24 9.15
C LEU A 148 0.19 -5.96 7.65
N LEU A 149 -0.65 -5.08 7.10
CA LEU A 149 -0.61 -4.74 5.69
C LEU A 149 0.74 -4.10 5.30
N LEU A 150 1.24 -3.17 6.13
CA LEU A 150 2.56 -2.57 5.94
C LEU A 150 3.68 -3.61 6.05
N LYS A 151 3.62 -4.48 7.07
CA LYS A 151 4.58 -5.57 7.25
C LYS A 151 4.63 -6.50 6.04
N TYR A 152 3.50 -6.97 5.53
CA TYR A 152 3.47 -7.85 4.36
C TYR A 152 3.89 -7.14 3.07
N SER A 153 3.57 -5.85 2.94
CA SER A 153 4.06 -5.05 1.81
C SER A 153 5.57 -4.89 1.79
N SER A 154 6.22 -4.88 2.96
CA SER A 154 7.69 -4.78 3.06
C SER A 154 8.41 -5.98 2.42
N GLU A 155 7.76 -7.14 2.33
CA GLU A 155 8.35 -8.30 1.64
C GLU A 155 8.54 -8.02 0.14
N ALA A 156 7.69 -7.19 -0.47
CA ALA A 156 7.84 -6.78 -1.88
C ALA A 156 9.06 -5.88 -2.13
N TRP A 157 9.67 -5.34 -1.06
CA TRP A 157 10.92 -4.57 -1.12
C TRP A 157 12.16 -5.46 -1.08
N ALA A 158 12.01 -6.76 -0.83
CA ALA A 158 13.11 -7.70 -0.95
C ALA A 158 13.69 -7.61 -2.38
N ASN A 159 14.94 -7.15 -2.48
CA ASN A 159 15.68 -6.88 -3.72
C ASN A 159 15.40 -5.53 -4.43
N PHE A 160 15.03 -4.48 -3.70
CA PHE A 160 14.89 -3.12 -4.25
C PHE A 160 16.18 -2.59 -4.92
N TYR A 161 17.35 -2.81 -4.31
CA TYR A 161 18.63 -2.21 -4.71
C TYR A 161 19.39 -2.89 -5.87
N GLY A 162 18.75 -3.76 -6.67
CA GLY A 162 19.46 -4.41 -7.78
C GLY A 162 18.55 -4.91 -8.88
N GLY A 163 19.04 -4.95 -10.12
CA GLY A 163 18.38 -5.49 -11.31
C GLY A 163 17.44 -4.52 -12.04
N GLU A 164 16.91 -4.95 -13.20
CA GLU A 164 16.10 -4.12 -14.09
C GLU A 164 14.70 -3.81 -13.52
N ARG A 165 14.17 -2.62 -13.83
CA ARG A 165 12.83 -2.17 -13.44
C ARG A 165 11.91 -2.14 -14.65
N ASN A 166 10.72 -2.72 -14.52
CA ASN A 166 9.70 -2.61 -15.55
C ASN A 166 8.98 -1.25 -15.40
N LYS A 167 9.51 -0.23 -16.10
CA LYS A 167 9.00 1.14 -16.01
C LYS A 167 7.57 1.29 -16.51
N VAL A 168 7.14 0.49 -17.48
CA VAL A 168 5.78 0.53 -18.05
C VAL A 168 4.77 0.07 -17.01
N VAL A 169 4.99 -1.12 -16.43
CA VAL A 169 4.12 -1.68 -15.37
C VAL A 169 4.07 -0.74 -14.17
N LEU A 170 5.21 -0.16 -13.77
CA LEU A 170 5.25 0.81 -12.67
C LEU A 170 4.49 2.11 -12.97
N ALA A 171 4.60 2.63 -14.19
CA ALA A 171 3.87 3.83 -14.60
C ALA A 171 2.37 3.59 -14.60
N ASP A 172 1.91 2.46 -15.14
CA ASP A 172 0.49 2.13 -15.17
C ASP A 172 -0.05 1.82 -13.77
N THR A 173 0.73 1.12 -12.93
CA THR A 173 0.39 0.94 -11.52
C THR A 173 0.26 2.27 -10.80
N LYS A 174 1.19 3.22 -11.03
CA LYS A 174 1.15 4.56 -10.43
C LYS A 174 -0.13 5.31 -10.82
N LYS A 175 -0.57 5.22 -12.08
CA LYS A 175 -1.85 5.81 -12.53
C LYS A 175 -3.03 5.22 -11.76
N MET A 176 -3.05 3.90 -11.56
CA MET A 176 -4.14 3.22 -10.83
C MET A 176 -4.19 3.59 -9.35
N LEU A 177 -3.01 3.78 -8.73
CA LEU A 177 -2.95 4.27 -7.35
C LEU A 177 -3.30 5.75 -7.23
N ARG A 178 -3.77 6.40 -8.30
CA ARG A 178 -4.24 7.80 -8.35
C ARG A 178 -3.55 8.67 -7.32
N TYR A 179 -2.28 8.92 -7.60
CA TYR A 179 -1.60 10.04 -7.01
C TYR A 179 -2.21 11.30 -7.63
N GLU A 180 -3.28 11.82 -7.02
CA GLU A 180 -3.60 13.25 -7.13
C GLU A 180 -2.50 14.00 -6.35
N SER A 181 -1.30 14.11 -6.94
CA SER A 181 -0.53 15.33 -6.72
C SER A 181 -1.08 16.37 -7.67
N GLU A 182 -1.47 17.50 -7.08
CA GLU A 182 -1.52 18.82 -7.72
C GLU A 182 -2.69 18.91 -8.72
N ASP A 183 -3.77 19.66 -8.46
CA ASP A 183 -3.75 21.10 -8.21
C ASP A 183 -2.41 21.68 -8.69
N ASP A 184 -2.23 21.56 -10.01
CA ASP A 184 -1.24 22.32 -10.77
C ASP A 184 -1.49 23.76 -10.33
N GLY A 185 -0.61 24.26 -9.46
CA GLY A 185 -0.61 25.64 -9.05
C GLY A 185 -0.48 26.43 -10.33
N SER A 186 -1.61 26.91 -10.83
CA SER A 186 -1.72 27.92 -11.86
C SER A 186 -0.69 28.98 -11.55
N LEU A 187 0.40 28.97 -12.32
CA LEU A 187 1.41 30.02 -12.33
C LEU A 187 0.88 31.30 -12.99
N ASP A 188 -0.44 31.42 -13.20
CA ASP A 188 -1.08 32.61 -13.79
C ASP A 188 -1.45 33.70 -12.76
N ASP A 189 -1.07 33.57 -11.48
CA ASP A 189 -1.33 34.60 -10.45
C ASP A 189 -0.10 35.46 -10.08
N LEU A 190 0.88 35.57 -10.98
CA LEU A 190 1.93 36.58 -10.89
C LEU A 190 1.94 37.49 -12.12
N ASP A 191 0.91 38.34 -12.21
CA ASP A 191 0.96 39.65 -12.89
C ASP A 191 0.39 40.74 -11.98
#